data_AF-A0A3C1BQR4-F1
#
_entry.id   AF-A0A3C1BQR4-F1
#
_cell.length_a   1.000
_cell.length_b   1.000
_cell.length_c   1.000
_cell.angle_alpha   90.00
_cell.angle_beta   90.00
_cell.angle_gamma   90.00
#
_symmetry.space_group_name_H-M   'P 1'
#
loop_
_entity.id
_entity.type
_entity.pdbx_description
1 polymer ?
#
loop_
_entity_poly.entity_id
_entity_poly.type
_entity_poly.pdbx_seq_one_letter_code
_entity_poly.pdbx_strand_id
1 'polypeptide(L)'
;MNVDNILIFLSGFMIGGFACSRLEGYLVSRRFPDESGREEYEAYMRKLSFAGVFCAVLVGVVSYSIYPHTFVYGLCGGYALFAAKIGM
;
A
#
# COMPACT_ATOMS: atom_id res chain seq x y z
N MET A 1 21.50 9.69 -11.37
CA MET A 1 20.75 8.88 -10.40
C MET A 1 21.61 7.67 -10.10
N ASN A 2 22.28 7.62 -8.94
CA ASN A 2 23.19 6.53 -8.59
C ASN A 2 22.41 5.22 -8.38
N VAL A 3 23.02 4.09 -8.75
CA VAL A 3 22.45 2.75 -8.59
C VAL A 3 21.99 2.52 -7.15
N ASP A 4 22.73 3.04 -6.17
CA ASP A 4 22.37 2.98 -4.75
C ASP A 4 21.00 3.59 -4.44
N ASN A 5 20.66 4.73 -5.05
CA ASN A 5 19.35 5.36 -4.84
C ASN A 5 18.21 4.54 -5.46
N ILE A 6 18.46 3.83 -6.56
CA ILE A 6 17.49 2.92 -7.17
C ILE A 6 17.28 1.71 -6.26
N LEU A 7 18.34 1.14 -5.70
CA LEU A 7 18.26 0.02 -4.76
C LEU A 7 17.56 0.41 -3.45
N ILE A 8 17.82 1.61 -2.93
CA ILE A 8 17.14 2.16 -1.75
C ILE A 8 15.65 2.39 -2.06
N PHE A 9 15.32 2.91 -3.24
CA PHE A 9 13.93 3.03 -3.67
C PHE A 9 13.23 1.67 -3.75
N LEU A 10 13.85 0.70 -4.43
CA LEU A 10 13.30 -0.65 -4.65
C LEU A 10 13.10 -1.41 -3.34
N SER A 11 14.04 -1.32 -2.42
CA SER A 11 13.90 -1.95 -1.09
C SER A 11 12.73 -1.35 -0.32
N GLY A 12 12.60 -0.02 -0.31
CA GLY A 12 11.41 0.65 0.25
C GLY A 12 10.13 0.18 -0.43
N PHE A 13 10.13 0.12 -1.76
CA PHE A 13 9.00 -0.32 -2.57
C PHE A 13 8.53 -1.73 -2.22
N MET A 14 9.46 -2.69 -2.13
CA MET A 14 9.12 -4.07 -1.74
C MET A 14 8.56 -4.15 -0.32
N ILE A 15 9.14 -3.41 0.62
CA ILE A 15 8.67 -3.37 2.01
C ILE A 15 7.26 -2.74 2.10
N GLY A 16 7.03 -1.66 1.35
CA GLY A 16 5.72 -1.01 1.27
C GLY A 16 4.63 -1.95 0.72
N GLY A 17 4.93 -2.67 -0.37
CA GLY A 17 4.03 -3.67 -0.93
C GLY A 17 3.76 -4.83 0.04
N PHE A 18 4.80 -5.35 0.72
CA PHE A 18 4.65 -6.41 1.72
C PHE A 18 3.77 -5.96 2.90
N ALA A 19 3.98 -4.75 3.41
CA ALA A 19 3.19 -4.19 4.50
C ALA A 19 1.72 -4.04 4.10
N CYS A 20 1.44 -3.59 2.88
CA CYS A 20 0.08 -3.51 2.34
C CYS A 20 -0.60 -4.87 2.34
N SER A 21 0.02 -5.89 1.74
CA SER A 21 -0.55 -7.24 1.67
C SER A 21 -0.80 -7.85 3.05
N ARG A 22 0.11 -7.63 4.01
CA ARG A 22 -0.05 -8.12 5.39
C ARG A 22 -1.18 -7.41 6.14
N LEU A 23 -1.26 -6.09 6.04
CA LEU A 23 -2.30 -5.29 6.70
C LEU A 23 -3.68 -5.60 6.13
N GLU A 24 -3.80 -5.67 4.80
CA GLU A 24 -5.07 -6.04 4.16
C GLU A 24 -5.47 -7.47 4.53
N GLY A 25 -4.57 -8.45 4.43
CA GLY A 25 -4.87 -9.83 4.81
C GLY A 25 -5.31 -9.97 6.28
N TYR A 26 -4.71 -9.18 7.17
CA TYR A 26 -5.13 -9.14 8.58
C TYR A 26 -6.51 -8.48 8.76
N LEU A 27 -6.78 -7.35 8.12
CA LEU A 27 -8.06 -6.64 8.22
C LEU A 27 -9.23 -7.45 7.63
N VAL A 28 -8.96 -8.17 6.54
CA VAL A 28 -9.93 -9.00 5.84
C VAL A 28 -10.25 -10.25 6.67
N SER A 29 -9.24 -10.99 7.12
CA SER A 29 -9.45 -12.21 7.93
C SER A 29 -10.15 -11.93 9.26
N ARG A 30 -9.95 -10.73 9.83
CA ARG A 30 -10.65 -10.32 11.06
C ARG A 30 -12.11 -9.95 10.82
N ARG A 31 -12.45 -9.42 9.64
CA ARG A 31 -13.79 -8.88 9.35
C ARG A 31 -14.71 -9.87 8.63
N PHE A 32 -14.14 -10.78 7.84
CA PHE A 32 -14.88 -11.82 7.11
C PHE A 32 -14.26 -13.20 7.40
N PRO A 33 -14.50 -13.78 8.59
CA PRO A 33 -14.04 -15.12 8.91
C PRO A 33 -14.84 -16.22 8.18
N ASP A 34 -16.09 -15.95 7.81
CA ASP A 34 -16.97 -16.86 7.06
C ASP A 34 -17.24 -16.30 5.65
N GLU A 35 -17.12 -17.13 4.61
CA GLU A 35 -17.23 -16.80 3.17
C GLU A 35 -18.64 -16.39 2.70
N SER A 36 -19.55 -15.99 3.59
CA SER A 36 -20.99 -15.85 3.30
C SER A 36 -21.42 -14.52 2.67
N GLY A 37 -20.50 -13.70 2.16
CA GLY A 37 -20.83 -12.34 1.68
C GLY A 37 -19.90 -11.84 0.57
N ARG A 38 -19.85 -12.54 -0.56
CA ARG A 38 -18.97 -12.21 -1.69
C ARG A 38 -19.13 -10.76 -2.19
N GLU A 39 -20.37 -10.26 -2.25
CA GLU A 39 -20.65 -8.85 -2.62
C GLU A 39 -20.18 -7.86 -1.54
N GLU A 40 -20.39 -8.17 -0.26
CA GLU A 40 -19.94 -7.31 0.84
C GLU A 40 -18.40 -7.26 0.93
N TYR A 41 -17.75 -8.38 0.63
CA TYR A 41 -16.30 -8.51 0.54
C TYR A 41 -15.72 -7.64 -0.57
N GLU A 42 -16.29 -7.68 -1.78
CA GLU A 42 -15.83 -6.88 -2.92
C GLU A 42 -16.02 -5.37 -2.66
N ALA A 43 -17.18 -4.97 -2.12
CA ALA A 43 -17.43 -3.59 -1.74
C ALA A 43 -16.47 -3.10 -0.65
N TYR A 44 -16.15 -3.95 0.33
CA TYR A 44 -15.18 -3.65 1.37
C TYR A 44 -13.75 -3.55 0.81
N MET A 45 -13.33 -4.48 -0.04
CA MET A 45 -12.02 -4.47 -0.68
C MET A 45 -11.81 -3.22 -1.54
N ARG A 46 -12.85 -2.75 -2.25
CA ARG A 46 -12.78 -1.51 -3.04
C ARG A 46 -12.60 -0.27 -2.16
N LYS A 47 -13.30 -0.19 -1.03
CA LYS A 47 -13.12 0.89 -0.05
C LYS A 47 -11.74 0.83 0.60
N LEU A 48 -11.27 -0.37 0.95
CA LEU A 48 -9.97 -0.61 1.56
C LEU A 48 -8.83 -0.22 0.61
N SER A 49 -8.95 -0.60 -0.67
CA SER A 49 -8.04 -0.22 -1.74
C SER A 49 -7.95 1.31 -1.88
N PHE A 50 -9.09 1.98 -2.03
CA PHE A 50 -9.12 3.44 -2.18
C PHE A 50 -8.52 4.15 -0.94
N ALA A 51 -8.91 3.73 0.26
CA ALA A 51 -8.38 4.28 1.49
C ALA A 51 -6.87 4.04 1.64
N GLY A 52 -6.40 2.85 1.27
CA GLY A 52 -4.99 2.48 1.29
C GLY A 52 -4.16 3.33 0.34
N VAL A 53 -4.62 3.51 -0.91
CA VAL A 53 -3.99 4.39 -1.89
C VAL A 53 -3.97 5.83 -1.41
N PHE A 54 -5.11 6.35 -0.95
CA PHE A 54 -5.22 7.72 -0.47
C PHE A 54 -4.26 8.00 0.70
N CYS A 55 -4.24 7.11 1.70
CA CYS A 55 -3.33 7.23 2.83
C CYS A 55 -1.86 7.17 2.39
N ALA A 56 -1.49 6.24 1.51
CA ALA A 56 -0.10 6.13 1.06
C ALA A 56 0.36 7.33 0.24
N VAL A 57 -0.49 7.89 -0.62
CA VAL A 57 -0.19 9.11 -1.38
C VAL A 57 -0.10 10.30 -0.45
N LEU A 58 -1.06 10.47 0.47
CA LEU A 58 -1.06 11.59 1.42
C LEU A 58 0.17 11.54 2.34
N VAL A 59 0.48 10.38 2.91
CA VAL A 59 1.70 10.16 3.70
C VAL A 59 2.93 10.41 2.84
N GLY A 60 2.96 9.95 1.58
CA GLY A 60 4.06 10.21 0.66
C GLY A 60 4.31 11.71 0.42
N VAL A 61 3.26 12.49 0.18
CA VAL A 61 3.34 13.95 -0.05
C VAL A 61 3.79 14.70 1.21
N VAL A 62 3.22 14.35 2.37
CA VAL A 62 3.62 14.96 3.65
C VAL A 62 5.06 14.60 3.99
N SER A 63 5.43 13.33 3.84
CA SER A 63 6.79 12.84 4.10
C SER A 63 7.80 13.51 3.19
N TYR A 64 7.46 13.74 1.92
CA TYR A 64 8.34 14.46 1.00
C TYR A 64 8.61 15.89 1.44
N SER A 65 7.58 16.57 1.95
CA SER A 65 7.67 17.96 2.37
C SER A 65 8.55 18.15 3.62
N ILE A 66 8.67 17.12 4.45
CA ILE A 66 9.42 17.16 5.72
C ILE A 66 10.80 16.50 5.59
N TYR A 67 10.88 15.36 4.90
CA TYR A 67 12.08 14.53 4.80
C TYR A 67 12.16 13.84 3.42
N PRO A 68 12.74 14.50 2.41
CA PRO A 68 12.81 13.98 1.05
C PRO A 68 13.83 12.84 0.96
N HIS A 69 13.40 11.64 1.35
CA HIS A 69 14.23 10.44 1.41
C HIS A 69 13.73 9.37 0.44
N THR A 70 14.63 8.89 -0.41
CA THR A 70 14.35 7.95 -1.51
C THR A 70 13.67 6.66 -1.04
N PHE A 71 14.04 6.16 0.14
CA PHE A 71 13.41 4.98 0.75
C PHE A 71 11.94 5.20 1.08
N VAL A 72 11.58 6.36 1.64
CA VAL A 72 10.20 6.66 2.08
C VAL A 72 9.29 6.81 0.87
N TYR A 73 9.83 7.38 -0.22
CA TYR A 73 9.15 7.39 -1.51
C TYR A 73 8.91 6.00 -2.06
N GLY A 74 9.93 5.14 -2.03
CA GLY A 74 9.80 3.73 -2.39
C GLY A 74 8.68 3.08 -1.58
N LEU A 75 8.71 3.25 -0.26
CA LEU A 75 7.75 2.66 0.66
C LEU A 75 6.31 3.11 0.41
N CYS A 76 6.08 4.41 0.25
CA CYS A 76 4.74 4.92 -0.06
C CYS A 76 4.28 4.51 -1.46
N GLY A 77 5.18 4.53 -2.46
CA GLY A 77 4.89 4.13 -3.83
C GLY A 77 4.55 2.63 -3.93
N GLY A 78 5.30 1.78 -3.25
CA GLY A 78 5.06 0.34 -3.17
C GLY A 78 3.74 0.02 -2.48
N TYR A 79 3.47 0.68 -1.35
CA TYR A 79 2.18 0.52 -0.67
C TYR A 79 1.02 0.96 -1.56
N ALA A 80 1.10 2.15 -2.18
CA ALA A 80 0.04 2.68 -3.03
C ALA A 80 -0.24 1.78 -4.25
N LEU A 81 0.80 1.25 -4.91
CA LEU A 81 0.64 0.37 -6.07
C LEU A 81 -0.03 -0.96 -5.69
N PHE A 82 0.36 -1.56 -4.57
CA PHE A 82 -0.25 -2.80 -4.09
C PHE A 82 -1.67 -2.57 -3.56
N ALA A 83 -1.93 -1.43 -2.91
CA ALA A 83 -3.26 -1.04 -2.46
C ALA A 83 -4.20 -0.74 -3.64
N ALA A 84 -3.69 -0.19 -4.75
CA ALA A 84 -4.49 0.16 -5.92
C ALA A 84 -5.07 -1.05 -6.66
N LYS A 85 -4.49 -2.25 -6.45
CA LYS A 85 -4.95 -3.52 -7.04
C LYS A 85 -5.24 -3.38 -8.55
N ILE A 86 -4.29 -2.78 -9.27
CA ILE A 86 -4.37 -2.53 -10.71
C ILE A 86 -4.70 -3.87 -11.42
N GLY A 87 -5.91 -3.99 -11.96
CA GLY A 87 -6.37 -5.18 -12.69
C GLY A 87 -7.42 -6.05 -11.99
N MET A 88 -7.90 -5.67 -10.80
CA MET A 88 -9.17 -6.20 -10.26
C MET A 88 -10.38 -5.40 -10.77
#